data_AF-A0A3D0P6Y1-F1
#
_entry.id   AF-A0A3D0P6Y1-F1
#
_cell.length_a   1.000
_cell.length_b   1.000
_cell.length_c   1.000
_cell.angle_alpha   90.00
_cell.angle_beta   90.00
_cell.angle_gamma   90.00
#
_symmetry.space_group_name_H-M   'P 1'
#
loop_
_entity.id
_entity.type
_entity.pdbx_description
1 polymer ?
#
loop_
_entity_poly.entity_id
_entity_poly.type
_entity_poly.pdbx_seq_one_letter_code
_entity_poly.pdbx_strand_id
1 'polypeptide(L)'
;GRRFQRFGCIKFRTMELDADRRLQELLESCPQLRAEFEKDHKLRRDPRITPIGQFLRLTSLDELPQFWNILRGEMSVVGPRPIVEQEIPRYGPAMEQVLSVRPGLTGLWQVSGRNNVSYQRRVLLDLTYVNRRSLGLDLRILWRT
;
A
#
# COMPACT_ATOMS: atom_id res chain seq x y z
N GLY A 1 11.64 2.93 2.88
CA GLY A 1 11.43 4.07 3.78
C GLY A 1 12.14 5.30 3.23
N ARG A 2 12.12 6.42 3.96
CA ARG A 2 12.76 7.68 3.52
C ARG A 2 14.24 7.44 3.17
N ARG A 3 14.73 8.03 2.09
CA ARG A 3 16.12 7.87 1.59
C ARG A 3 16.51 6.40 1.41
N PHE A 4 15.60 5.60 0.83
CA PHE A 4 15.80 4.16 0.56
C PHE A 4 16.08 3.29 1.79
N GLN A 5 15.88 3.80 3.02
CA GLN A 5 16.08 3.00 4.23
C GLN A 5 15.02 1.91 4.33
N ARG A 6 15.45 0.65 4.42
CA ARG A 6 14.57 -0.50 4.64
C ARG A 6 14.10 -0.51 6.10
N PHE A 7 12.84 -0.88 6.29
CA PHE A 7 12.25 -1.04 7.62
C PHE A 7 11.15 -2.10 7.57
N GLY A 8 10.84 -2.72 8.71
CA GLY A 8 9.75 -3.69 8.81
C GLY A 8 8.42 -2.97 8.97
N CYS A 9 7.65 -2.84 7.88
CA CYS A 9 6.28 -2.32 7.93
C CYS A 9 5.35 -3.38 8.54
N ILE A 10 4.90 -3.16 9.78
CA ILE A 10 4.18 -4.17 10.54
C ILE A 10 2.66 -4.06 10.31
N LYS A 11 1.98 -5.20 10.23
CA LYS A 11 0.52 -5.28 10.07
C LYS A 11 0.01 -6.60 10.64
N PHE A 12 -1.27 -6.68 10.94
CA PHE A 12 -1.88 -7.95 11.29
C PHE A 12 -1.90 -8.89 10.08
N ARG A 13 -1.70 -10.18 10.36
CA ARG A 13 -1.87 -11.21 9.34
C ARG A 13 -3.36 -11.41 9.08
N THR A 14 -3.76 -11.28 7.82
CA THR A 14 -5.16 -11.44 7.39
C THR A 14 -5.37 -12.64 6.47
N MET A 15 -4.30 -13.37 6.13
CA MET A 15 -4.31 -14.50 5.22
C MET A 15 -3.85 -15.77 5.94
N GLU A 16 -4.23 -16.92 5.39
CA GLU A 16 -3.79 -18.24 5.88
C GLU A 16 -2.26 -18.40 5.81
N LEU A 17 -1.72 -19.34 6.59
CA LEU A 17 -0.28 -19.59 6.69
C LEU A 17 0.36 -19.98 5.35
N ASP A 18 -0.37 -20.71 4.51
CA ASP A 18 0.05 -21.25 3.23
C ASP A 18 -0.47 -20.44 2.03
N ALA A 19 -0.82 -19.16 2.26
CA ALA A 19 -1.36 -18.27 1.24
C ALA A 19 -0.46 -18.10 0.00
N ASP A 20 0.86 -18.20 0.14
CA ASP A 20 1.77 -18.10 -1.01
C ASP A 20 1.69 -19.35 -1.90
N ARG A 21 1.64 -20.55 -1.28
CA ARG A 21 1.44 -21.82 -2.00
C ARG A 21 0.07 -21.86 -2.69
N ARG A 22 -1.01 -21.52 -1.98
CA ARG A 22 -2.35 -21.44 -2.59
C ARG A 22 -2.42 -20.43 -3.73
N LEU A 23 -1.66 -19.33 -3.67
CA LEU A 23 -1.62 -18.38 -4.78
C LEU A 23 -1.00 -19.00 -6.02
N GLN A 24 0.13 -19.69 -5.89
CA GLN A 24 0.76 -20.35 -7.03
C GLN A 24 -0.20 -21.35 -7.68
N GLU A 25 -0.83 -22.22 -6.88
CA GLU A 25 -1.85 -23.17 -7.35
C GLU A 25 -3.02 -22.47 -8.08
N LEU A 26 -3.51 -21.34 -7.56
CA LEU A 26 -4.58 -20.55 -8.19
C LEU A 26 -4.15 -19.91 -9.51
N LEU A 27 -2.93 -19.37 -9.58
CA LEU A 27 -2.41 -18.73 -10.78
C LEU A 27 -2.05 -19.76 -11.86
N GLU A 28 -1.71 -21.00 -11.49
CA GLU A 28 -1.50 -22.12 -12.41
C GLU A 28 -2.81 -22.70 -12.95
N SER A 29 -3.79 -22.88 -12.07
CA SER A 29 -5.08 -23.47 -12.43
C SER A 29 -6.01 -22.52 -13.19
N CYS A 30 -5.84 -21.19 -13.07
CA CYS A 30 -6.76 -20.21 -13.65
C CYS A 30 -6.03 -19.04 -14.35
N PRO A 31 -5.97 -19.04 -15.70
CA PRO A 31 -5.36 -17.95 -16.47
C PRO A 31 -6.00 -16.57 -16.23
N GLN A 32 -7.30 -16.53 -15.92
CA GLN A 32 -8.02 -15.28 -15.63
C GLN A 32 -7.53 -14.65 -14.32
N LEU A 33 -7.36 -15.45 -13.26
CA LEU A 33 -6.81 -14.98 -11.99
C LEU A 33 -5.34 -14.56 -12.15
N ARG A 34 -4.59 -15.24 -13.03
CA ARG A 34 -3.23 -14.84 -13.38
C ARG A 34 -3.18 -13.45 -14.00
N ALA A 35 -3.96 -13.22 -15.04
CA ALA A 35 -4.01 -11.91 -15.70
C ALA A 35 -4.45 -10.79 -14.75
N GLU A 36 -5.41 -11.07 -13.86
CA GLU A 36 -5.84 -10.12 -12.82
C GLU A 36 -4.70 -9.81 -11.84
N PHE A 37 -4.00 -10.83 -11.35
CA PHE A 37 -2.90 -10.67 -10.42
C PHE A 37 -1.69 -9.95 -11.05
N GLU A 38 -1.33 -10.26 -12.29
CA GLU A 38 -0.25 -9.57 -13.01
C GLU A 38 -0.54 -8.08 -13.21
N LYS A 39 -1.81 -7.74 -13.44
CA LYS A 39 -2.26 -6.35 -13.63
C LYS A 39 -2.25 -5.56 -12.32
N ASP A 40 -2.89 -6.09 -11.28
CA ASP A 40 -3.23 -5.31 -10.08
C ASP A 40 -2.48 -5.77 -8.81
N HIS A 41 -1.71 -6.87 -8.88
CA HIS A 41 -1.05 -7.56 -7.75
C HIS A 41 -1.98 -7.91 -6.61
N LYS A 42 -3.27 -8.02 -6.91
CA LYS A 42 -4.36 -8.31 -5.98
C LYS A 42 -5.46 -9.05 -6.73
N LEU A 43 -6.07 -10.03 -6.07
CA LEU A 43 -7.30 -10.65 -6.53
C LEU A 43 -8.48 -9.90 -5.90
N ARG A 44 -9.52 -9.60 -6.68
CA ARG A 44 -10.76 -8.94 -6.19
C ARG A 44 -11.47 -9.79 -5.14
N ARG A 45 -11.51 -11.11 -5.34
CA ARG A 45 -12.05 -12.09 -4.39
C ARG A 45 -10.97 -13.12 -4.10
N ASP A 46 -10.16 -12.80 -3.10
CA ASP A 46 -9.02 -13.62 -2.74
C ASP A 46 -9.43 -14.70 -1.71
N PRO A 47 -9.46 -15.99 -2.09
CA PRO A 47 -9.90 -17.07 -1.20
C PRO A 47 -8.91 -17.38 -0.07
N ARG A 48 -7.73 -16.74 -0.09
CA ARG A 48 -6.68 -16.92 0.93
C ARG A 48 -6.89 -16.04 2.17
N ILE A 49 -7.83 -15.10 2.10
CA ILE A 49 -8.17 -14.18 3.20
C ILE A 49 -9.12 -14.90 4.15
N THR A 50 -8.78 -14.93 5.44
CA THR A 50 -9.67 -15.50 6.47
C THR A 50 -10.88 -14.60 6.72
N PRO A 51 -12.01 -15.09 7.26
CA PRO A 51 -13.16 -14.24 7.58
C PRO A 51 -12.82 -13.06 8.50
N ILE A 52 -12.00 -13.29 9.53
CA ILE A 52 -11.48 -12.23 10.41
C ILE A 52 -10.56 -11.29 9.63
N GLY A 53 -9.68 -11.83 8.77
CA GLY A 53 -8.83 -11.04 7.90
C GLY A 53 -9.61 -10.14 6.94
N GLN A 54 -10.76 -10.60 6.45
CA GLN A 54 -11.66 -9.81 5.63
C GLN A 54 -12.23 -8.63 6.43
N PHE A 55 -12.71 -8.88 7.65
CA PHE A 55 -13.17 -7.82 8.55
C PHE A 55 -12.06 -6.78 8.84
N LEU A 56 -10.85 -7.23 9.16
CA LEU A 56 -9.72 -6.34 9.43
C LEU A 56 -9.37 -5.46 8.22
N ARG A 57 -9.37 -6.02 7.00
CA ARG A 57 -9.11 -5.25 5.77
C ARG A 57 -10.22 -4.26 5.44
N LEU A 58 -11.49 -4.64 5.65
CA LEU A 58 -12.65 -3.79 5.40
C LEU A 58 -12.64 -2.54 6.30
N THR A 59 -12.20 -2.72 7.54
CA THR A 59 -12.11 -1.67 8.55
C THR A 59 -10.73 -0.99 8.61
N SER A 60 -9.78 -1.44 7.78
CA SER A 60 -8.36 -1.03 7.80
C SER A 60 -7.66 -1.25 9.15
N LEU A 61 -8.24 -2.09 10.02
CA LEU A 61 -7.67 -2.45 11.31
C LEU A 61 -6.41 -3.31 11.16
N ASP A 62 -6.22 -3.98 10.01
CA ASP A 62 -5.00 -4.74 9.74
C ASP A 62 -3.74 -3.86 9.74
N GLU A 63 -3.87 -2.57 9.40
CA GLU A 63 -2.76 -1.62 9.37
C GLU A 63 -2.55 -0.90 10.72
N LEU A 64 -3.37 -1.15 11.75
CA LEU A 64 -3.17 -0.54 13.09
C LEU A 64 -1.76 -0.72 13.68
N PRO A 65 -1.09 -1.89 13.55
CA PRO A 65 0.27 -2.02 14.06
C PRO A 65 1.25 -1.00 13.46
N GLN A 66 0.99 -0.45 12.27
CA GLN A 66 1.84 0.57 11.64
C GLN A 66 1.95 1.85 12.47
N PHE A 67 1.04 2.12 13.42
CA PHE A 67 1.24 3.20 14.40
C PHE A 67 2.56 3.05 15.17
N TRP A 68 3.01 1.83 15.44
CA TRP A 68 4.33 1.59 16.02
C TRP A 68 5.47 2.03 15.10
N ASN A 69 5.35 1.83 13.77
CA ASN A 69 6.31 2.35 12.80
C ASN A 69 6.36 3.89 12.81
N ILE A 70 5.22 4.56 13.04
CA ILE A 70 5.14 6.02 13.17
C ILE A 70 5.88 6.47 14.43
N LEU A 71 5.63 5.80 15.56
CA LEU A 71 6.30 6.11 16.84
C LEU A 71 7.83 5.89 16.75
N ARG A 72 8.28 4.86 16.02
CA ARG A 72 9.71 4.62 15.73
C ARG A 72 10.33 5.61 14.73
N GLY A 73 9.54 6.50 14.14
CA GLY A 73 10.00 7.49 13.16
C GLY A 73 10.32 6.92 11.76
N GLU A 74 9.90 5.69 11.49
CA GLU A 74 10.04 5.01 10.19
C GLU A 74 8.97 5.48 9.19
N MET A 75 7.78 5.80 9.71
CA MET A 75 6.60 6.27 8.98
C MET A 75 6.10 7.63 9.50
N SER A 76 5.20 8.25 8.76
CA SER A 76 4.36 9.38 9.18
C SER A 76 2.88 9.00 9.13
N VAL A 77 2.01 9.83 9.70
CA VAL A 77 0.55 9.62 9.57
C VAL A 77 0.11 9.84 8.13
N VAL A 78 0.54 10.96 7.52
CA VAL A 78 0.28 11.30 6.13
C VAL A 78 1.57 11.20 5.31
N GLY A 79 1.49 10.59 4.13
CA GLY A 79 2.64 10.38 3.24
C GLY A 79 2.33 9.42 2.08
N PRO A 80 3.26 9.23 1.14
CA PRO A 80 3.16 8.18 0.12
C PRO A 80 3.07 6.79 0.77
N ARG A 81 2.43 5.80 0.12
CA ARG A 81 2.34 4.45 0.70
C ARG A 81 3.74 3.88 0.96
N PRO A 82 3.97 3.08 2.02
CA PRO A 82 5.13 2.21 2.08
C PRO A 82 5.12 1.23 0.90
N ILE A 83 6.20 1.26 0.10
CA ILE A 83 6.36 0.49 -1.14
C ILE A 83 7.29 -0.70 -0.87
N VAL A 84 6.99 -1.86 -1.46
CA VAL A 84 7.87 -3.03 -1.41
C VAL A 84 8.98 -2.93 -2.47
N GLU A 85 10.12 -3.58 -2.24
CA GLU A 85 11.28 -3.47 -3.15
C GLU A 85 10.96 -3.86 -4.60
N GLN A 86 10.09 -4.85 -4.79
CA GLN A 86 9.63 -5.31 -6.10
C GLN A 86 8.84 -4.25 -6.89
N GLU A 87 8.28 -3.25 -6.21
CA GLU A 87 7.52 -2.16 -6.82
C GLU A 87 8.40 -0.97 -7.24
N ILE A 88 9.66 -0.90 -6.79
CA ILE A 88 10.60 0.20 -7.11
C ILE A 88 10.75 0.42 -8.63
N PRO A 89 10.94 -0.62 -9.48
CA PRO A 89 11.08 -0.43 -10.92
C PRO A 89 9.87 0.26 -11.57
N ARG A 90 8.67 0.14 -10.98
CA ARG A 90 7.45 0.76 -11.51
C ARG A 90 7.37 2.26 -11.26
N TYR A 91 8.06 2.75 -10.24
CA TYR A 91 8.20 4.20 -9.99
C TYR A 91 9.27 4.80 -10.88
N GLY A 92 10.27 4.02 -11.29
CA GLY A 92 11.37 4.51 -12.13
C GLY A 92 12.05 5.74 -11.49
N PRO A 93 12.36 6.80 -12.26
CA PRO A 93 13.01 8.00 -11.75
C PRO A 93 12.22 8.73 -10.65
N ALA A 94 10.89 8.58 -10.62
CA ALA A 94 10.04 9.21 -9.60
C ALA A 94 10.31 8.68 -8.18
N MET A 95 10.91 7.48 -8.06
CA MET A 95 11.09 6.81 -6.77
C MET A 95 11.93 7.66 -5.81
N GLU A 96 12.97 8.33 -6.30
CA GLU A 96 13.85 9.14 -5.45
C GLU A 96 13.09 10.30 -4.80
N GLN A 97 12.23 10.97 -5.57
CA GLN A 97 11.36 12.03 -5.07
C GLN A 97 10.35 11.47 -4.06
N VAL A 98 9.70 10.35 -4.37
CA VAL A 98 8.71 9.71 -3.48
C VAL A 98 9.36 9.32 -2.14
N LEU A 99 10.59 8.79 -2.16
CA LEU A 99 11.32 8.42 -0.95
C LEU A 99 12.07 9.59 -0.28
N SER A 100 11.97 10.82 -0.78
CA SER A 100 12.51 12.00 -0.09
C SER A 100 11.76 12.30 1.22
N VAL A 101 10.53 11.80 1.34
CA VAL A 101 9.67 11.94 2.53
C VAL A 101 9.48 10.59 3.23
N ARG A 102 8.97 10.63 4.47
CA ARG A 102 8.57 9.40 5.16
C ARG A 102 7.30 8.83 4.49
N PRO A 103 7.21 7.50 4.32
CA PRO A 103 5.95 6.90 3.90
C PRO A 103 4.88 7.10 4.97
N GLY A 104 3.64 7.25 4.53
CA GLY A 104 2.46 7.50 5.36
C GLY A 104 1.60 6.28 5.57
N LEU A 105 0.88 6.26 6.70
CA LEU A 105 -0.24 5.34 6.91
C LEU A 105 -1.37 5.65 5.91
N THR A 106 -1.78 6.93 5.83
CA THR A 106 -2.68 7.44 4.80
C THR A 106 -1.94 8.42 3.89
N GLY A 107 -2.57 8.80 2.78
CA GLY A 107 -1.95 9.60 1.75
C GLY A 107 -2.93 10.00 0.65
N LEU A 108 -2.44 10.84 -0.26
CA LEU A 108 -3.28 11.45 -1.29
C LEU A 108 -3.91 10.38 -2.21
N TRP A 109 -3.17 9.34 -2.56
CA TRP A 109 -3.71 8.28 -3.40
C TRP A 109 -4.78 7.43 -2.68
N GLN A 110 -4.60 7.14 -1.38
CA GLN A 110 -5.58 6.38 -0.59
C GLN A 110 -6.96 7.07 -0.61
N VAL A 111 -6.99 8.40 -0.50
CA VAL A 111 -8.23 9.20 -0.43
C VAL A 111 -8.78 9.64 -1.80
N SER A 112 -8.05 9.43 -2.90
CA SER A 112 -8.42 9.96 -4.23
C SER A 112 -9.13 8.95 -5.15
N GLY A 113 -9.47 7.76 -4.66
CA GLY A 113 -10.19 6.75 -5.47
C GLY A 113 -9.98 5.29 -5.06
N ARG A 114 -9.23 5.02 -3.98
CA ARG A 114 -8.96 3.67 -3.44
C ARG A 114 -8.57 2.66 -4.54
N ASN A 115 -9.35 1.57 -4.69
CA ASN A 115 -9.05 0.43 -5.55
C ASN A 115 -9.20 0.70 -7.06
N ASN A 116 -9.81 1.81 -7.48
CA ASN A 116 -10.12 2.05 -8.90
C ASN A 116 -9.08 2.91 -9.64
N VAL A 117 -7.92 3.14 -9.02
CA VAL A 117 -6.85 3.98 -9.54
C VAL A 117 -5.75 3.11 -10.13
N SER A 118 -5.42 3.34 -11.42
CA SER A 118 -4.32 2.66 -12.11
C SER A 118 -2.98 2.91 -11.40
N TYR A 119 -2.04 1.97 -11.53
CA TYR A 119 -0.74 2.09 -10.86
C TYR A 119 -0.02 3.40 -11.23
N GLN A 120 -0.01 3.76 -12.52
CA GLN A 120 0.56 5.03 -12.99
C GLN A 120 -0.06 6.25 -12.30
N ARG A 121 -1.38 6.24 -12.11
CA ARG A 121 -2.07 7.33 -11.42
C ARG A 121 -1.74 7.37 -9.93
N ARG A 122 -1.44 6.23 -9.28
CA ARG A 122 -0.94 6.20 -7.88
C ARG A 122 0.41 6.90 -7.78
N VAL A 123 1.35 6.57 -8.68
CA VAL A 123 2.67 7.23 -8.73
C VAL A 123 2.53 8.74 -8.88
N LEU A 124 1.65 9.21 -9.78
CA LEU A 124 1.38 10.64 -9.96
C LEU A 124 0.81 11.31 -8.71
N LEU A 125 -0.07 10.61 -7.97
CA LEU A 125 -0.64 11.15 -6.74
C LEU A 125 0.40 11.22 -5.61
N ASP A 126 1.27 10.22 -5.49
CA ASP A 126 2.38 10.26 -4.54
C ASP A 126 3.37 11.38 -4.85
N LEU A 127 3.74 11.57 -6.12
CA LEU A 127 4.55 12.72 -6.56
C LEU A 127 3.86 14.05 -6.29
N THR A 128 2.56 14.15 -6.58
CA THR A 128 1.79 15.36 -6.33
C THR A 128 1.79 15.70 -4.84
N TYR A 129 1.64 14.71 -3.97
CA TYR A 129 1.74 14.89 -2.53
C TYR A 129 3.12 15.42 -2.13
N VAL A 130 4.20 14.77 -2.57
CA VAL A 130 5.58 15.20 -2.24
C VAL A 130 5.83 16.65 -2.67
N ASN A 131 5.41 17.02 -3.88
CA ASN A 131 5.64 18.35 -4.44
C ASN A 131 4.78 19.45 -3.80
N ARG A 132 3.61 19.10 -3.23
CA ARG A 132 2.64 20.07 -2.68
C ARG A 132 2.39 19.92 -1.19
N ARG A 133 3.23 19.14 -0.47
CA ARG A 133 2.98 18.87 0.94
C ARG A 133 2.91 20.17 1.73
N SER A 134 1.90 20.26 2.56
CA SER A 134 1.66 21.37 3.47
C SER A 134 0.76 20.87 4.59
N LEU A 135 0.78 21.54 5.74
CA LEU A 135 -0.08 21.18 6.86
C LEU A 135 -1.57 21.17 6.46
N GLY A 136 -2.00 22.13 5.62
CA GLY A 136 -3.37 22.16 5.09
C GLY A 136 -3.71 20.96 4.21
N LEU A 137 -2.77 20.49 3.38
CA LEU A 137 -2.97 19.28 2.59
C LEU A 137 -3.04 18.03 3.49
N ASP A 138 -2.18 17.93 4.50
CA ASP A 138 -2.19 16.81 5.43
C ASP A 138 -3.53 16.73 6.19
N LEU A 139 -4.00 17.86 6.73
CA LEU A 139 -5.31 17.93 7.40
C LEU A 139 -6.47 17.54 6.46
N ARG A 140 -6.40 17.99 5.20
CA ARG A 140 -7.41 17.62 4.18
C ARG A 140 -7.40 16.12 3.88
N ILE A 141 -6.24 15.47 3.86
CA ILE A 141 -6.13 14.02 3.65
C ILE A 141 -6.69 13.28 4.88
N LEU A 142 -6.33 13.71 6.08
CA LEU A 142 -6.85 13.14 7.32
C LEU A 142 -8.37 13.22 7.41
N TRP A 143 -8.96 14.35 7.04
CA TRP A 143 -10.41 14.52 7.01
C TRP A 143 -11.13 13.58 6.02
N ARG A 144 -10.44 13.11 4.98
CA ARG A 144 -10.99 12.24 3.94
C ARG A 144 -10.67 10.76 4.13
N THR A 145 -9.83 10.42 5.10
CA THR A 145 -9.38 9.05 5.39
C THR A 145 -10.47 8.34 6.18
#